data_AF-A0A0P0WF41-F1
#
_entry.id   AF-A0A0P0WF41-F1
#
_cell.length_a   1.000
_cell.length_b   1.000
_cell.length_c   1.000
_cell.angle_alpha   90.00
_cell.angle_beta   90.00
_cell.angle_gamma   90.00
#
_symmetry.space_group_name_H-M   'P 1'
#
loop_
_entity.id
_entity.type
_entity.pdbx_description
1 polymer ?
#
loop_
_entity_poly.entity_id
_entity_poly.type
_entity_poly.pdbx_seq_one_letter_code
_entity_poly.pdbx_strand_id
1 'polypeptide(L)'
;MTRLHVVIFMFLISFCQSDDRLTPAKPLIFPGGDKLISDGGVFAVGFFSLTTTNSTPSLLYLGIWYNNIPERTYVWVANRDNPITTHTARLAVTNTSGLVLSDSKGTTANTVTIGGGGATAVLQNTGNFVLRLPDHPTDTILPGLPGFKLWTNIQEP
;
A
#
# COMPACT_ATOMS: atom_id res chain seq x y z
N MET A 1 32.71 -20.75 -26.69
CA MET A 1 31.26 -20.69 -26.40
C MET A 1 31.00 -19.94 -25.09
N THR A 2 31.38 -18.68 -24.99
CA THR A 2 31.28 -17.88 -23.74
C THR A 2 30.36 -16.66 -23.86
N ARG A 3 29.79 -16.41 -25.04
CA ARG A 3 28.86 -15.29 -25.28
C ARG A 3 27.42 -15.55 -24.80
N LEU A 4 27.03 -16.80 -24.51
CA LEU A 4 25.66 -17.14 -24.11
C LEU A 4 25.40 -16.87 -22.61
N HIS A 5 26.40 -17.05 -21.74
CA HIS A 5 26.24 -16.88 -20.29
C HIS A 5 25.95 -15.43 -19.90
N VAL A 6 26.56 -14.46 -20.58
CA VAL A 6 26.31 -13.03 -20.31
C VAL A 6 24.87 -12.64 -20.64
N VAL A 7 24.31 -13.21 -21.72
CA VAL A 7 22.92 -12.96 -22.12
C VAL A 7 21.95 -13.57 -21.09
N ILE A 8 22.20 -14.80 -20.64
CA ILE A 8 21.36 -15.47 -19.62
C ILE A 8 21.42 -14.73 -18.27
N PHE A 9 22.59 -14.24 -17.85
CA PHE A 9 22.72 -13.50 -16.59
C PHE A 9 21.97 -12.16 -16.63
N MET A 10 21.89 -11.51 -17.80
CA MET A 10 21.11 -10.28 -18.00
C MET A 10 19.59 -10.50 -17.93
N PHE A 11 19.08 -11.71 -18.19
CA PHE A 11 17.66 -12.03 -18.01
C PHE A 11 17.30 -12.36 -16.55
N LEU A 12 18.29 -12.63 -15.69
CA LEU A 12 18.06 -12.93 -14.26
C LEU A 12 18.04 -11.69 -13.37
N ILE A 13 18.38 -10.52 -13.91
CA ILE A 13 18.08 -9.24 -13.26
C ILE A 13 16.57 -8.99 -13.43
N SER A 14 15.77 -9.83 -12.80
CA SER A 14 14.38 -9.51 -12.48
C SER A 14 14.46 -8.22 -11.70
N PHE A 15 14.15 -7.10 -12.35
CA PHE A 15 13.82 -5.88 -11.63
C PHE A 15 12.64 -6.26 -10.76
N CYS A 16 12.91 -6.60 -9.50
CA CYS A 16 11.90 -6.67 -8.47
C CYS A 16 11.44 -5.23 -8.32
N GLN A 17 10.50 -4.83 -9.18
CA GLN A 17 9.88 -3.52 -9.13
C GLN A 17 8.98 -3.60 -7.90
N SER A 18 9.52 -3.17 -6.76
CA SER A 18 8.68 -2.89 -5.61
C SER A 18 7.70 -1.80 -6.00
N ASP A 19 6.46 -2.04 -5.60
CA ASP A 19 5.37 -1.12 -5.78
C ASP A 19 4.76 -0.91 -4.40
N ASP A 20 5.43 -0.10 -3.60
CA ASP A 20 5.11 0.13 -2.21
C ASP A 20 4.14 1.30 -2.00
N ARG A 21 3.72 1.99 -3.07
CA ARG A 21 2.99 3.28 -2.99
C ARG A 21 1.58 3.21 -3.56
N LEU A 22 0.61 3.63 -2.75
CA LEU A 22 -0.74 3.98 -3.18
C LEU A 22 -0.83 5.48 -3.46
N THR A 23 -1.19 5.85 -4.68
CA THR A 23 -1.43 7.25 -5.06
C THR A 23 -2.91 7.43 -5.42
N PRO A 24 -3.42 8.68 -5.49
CA PRO A 24 -4.79 8.91 -5.94
C PRO A 24 -5.11 8.33 -7.32
N ALA A 25 -4.11 8.25 -8.20
CA ALA A 25 -4.24 7.67 -9.53
C ALA A 25 -4.19 6.12 -9.55
N LYS A 26 -3.79 5.49 -8.44
CA LYS A 26 -3.53 4.06 -8.36
C LYS A 26 -4.18 3.46 -7.11
N PRO A 27 -5.50 3.23 -7.11
CA PRO A 27 -6.19 2.49 -6.05
C PRO A 27 -5.88 0.99 -6.16
N LEU A 28 -6.04 0.25 -5.05
CA LEU A 28 -6.14 -1.21 -5.10
C LEU A 28 -7.60 -1.58 -5.30
N ILE A 29 -7.87 -2.48 -6.24
CA ILE A 29 -9.22 -2.95 -6.56
C ILE A 29 -9.32 -4.46 -6.39
N PHE A 30 -10.45 -4.91 -5.83
CA PHE A 30 -10.86 -6.32 -5.84
C PHE A 30 -12.15 -6.48 -6.65
N PRO A 31 -12.28 -7.53 -7.48
CA PRO A 31 -11.25 -8.51 -7.82
C PRO A 31 -10.18 -7.94 -8.77
N GLY A 32 -8.96 -8.46 -8.73
CA GLY A 32 -7.84 -7.99 -9.54
C GLY A 32 -6.48 -8.53 -9.06
N GLY A 33 -6.38 -8.83 -7.76
CA GLY A 33 -5.13 -9.30 -7.16
C GLY A 33 -4.15 -8.16 -6.86
N ASP A 34 -4.61 -6.91 -6.99
CA ASP A 34 -3.84 -5.72 -6.66
C ASP A 34 -3.33 -5.78 -5.22
N LYS A 35 -2.04 -5.53 -5.07
CA LYS A 35 -1.36 -5.43 -3.77
C LYS A 35 -0.20 -4.46 -3.88
N LEU A 36 0.18 -3.85 -2.77
CA LEU A 36 1.47 -3.18 -2.65
C LEU A 36 2.46 -4.14 -1.99
N ILE A 37 3.73 -4.02 -2.38
CA ILE A 37 4.83 -4.78 -1.80
C ILE A 37 5.85 -3.77 -1.32
N SER A 38 6.23 -3.84 -0.04
CA SER A 38 7.26 -2.96 0.54
C SER A 38 8.56 -3.01 -0.26
N ASP A 39 9.34 -1.94 -0.29
CA ASP A 39 10.61 -1.81 -1.06
C ASP A 39 11.52 -3.05 -1.02
N GLY A 40 11.76 -3.60 0.17
CA GLY A 40 12.58 -4.78 0.41
C GLY A 40 11.85 -6.12 0.23
N GLY A 41 10.61 -6.12 -0.24
CA GLY A 41 9.82 -7.33 -0.48
C GLY A 41 9.33 -8.08 0.78
N VAL A 42 9.50 -7.51 1.97
CA VAL A 42 9.20 -8.19 3.25
C VAL A 42 7.70 -8.32 3.49
N PHE A 43 6.97 -7.22 3.31
CA PHE A 43 5.54 -7.14 3.57
C PHE A 43 4.75 -6.85 2.29
N ALA A 44 3.51 -7.32 2.25
CA ALA A 44 2.53 -6.92 1.26
C ALA A 44 1.21 -6.53 1.92
N VAL A 45 0.47 -5.63 1.27
CA VAL A 45 -0.89 -5.23 1.67
C VAL A 45 -1.84 -5.38 0.49
N GLY A 46 -3.04 -5.88 0.74
CA GLY A 46 -4.05 -6.07 -0.29
C GLY A 46 -5.28 -6.80 0.20
N PHE A 47 -6.16 -7.14 -0.73
CA PHE A 47 -7.43 -7.78 -0.44
C PHE A 47 -7.33 -9.31 -0.36
N PHE A 48 -8.08 -9.92 0.54
CA PHE A 48 -8.24 -11.37 0.64
C PHE A 48 -9.64 -11.77 1.10
N SER A 49 -10.09 -12.95 0.65
CA SER A 49 -11.32 -13.60 1.13
C SER A 49 -10.95 -14.80 1.98
N LEU A 50 -11.63 -14.98 3.11
CA LEU A 50 -11.47 -16.18 3.96
C LEU A 50 -12.42 -17.31 3.58
N THR A 51 -13.48 -17.03 2.83
CA THR A 51 -14.44 -18.05 2.40
C THR A 51 -14.16 -18.46 0.95
N THR A 52 -13.81 -19.74 0.78
CA THR A 52 -13.69 -20.43 -0.51
C THR A 52 -15.00 -21.10 -0.93
N THR A 53 -15.95 -21.22 -0.01
CA THR A 53 -17.23 -21.89 -0.24
C THR A 53 -18.17 -20.97 -1.02
N ASN A 54 -18.85 -21.53 -2.02
CA ASN A 54 -19.91 -20.87 -2.84
C ASN A 54 -21.09 -20.32 -2.01
N SER A 55 -21.04 -20.42 -0.68
CA SER A 55 -21.94 -19.75 0.24
C SER A 55 -21.63 -18.25 0.25
N THR A 56 -22.35 -17.54 -0.58
CA THR A 56 -22.45 -16.08 -0.61
C THR A 56 -22.91 -15.49 0.74
N PRO A 57 -22.47 -14.28 1.13
CA PRO A 57 -21.43 -13.48 0.49
C PRO A 57 -20.02 -13.84 0.99
N SER A 58 -19.04 -13.75 0.10
CA SER A 58 -17.64 -13.86 0.50
C SER A 58 -17.25 -12.70 1.42
N LEU A 59 -16.60 -12.99 2.54
CA LEU A 59 -16.12 -11.97 3.48
C LEU A 59 -14.76 -11.45 3.02
N LEU A 60 -14.74 -10.20 2.55
CA LEU A 60 -13.57 -9.55 1.99
C LEU A 60 -12.90 -8.63 3.01
N TYR A 61 -11.60 -8.83 3.16
CA TYR A 61 -10.75 -8.12 4.11
C TYR A 61 -9.60 -7.43 3.40
N LEU A 62 -9.16 -6.31 3.95
CA LEU A 62 -7.89 -5.67 3.65
C LEU A 62 -6.91 -6.00 4.77
N GLY A 63 -5.74 -6.53 4.44
CA GLY A 63 -4.73 -6.84 5.45
C GLY A 63 -3.31 -6.79 4.95
N ILE A 64 -2.39 -6.88 5.90
CA ILE A 64 -0.94 -6.92 5.70
C ILE A 64 -0.45 -8.33 6.04
N TRP A 65 0.46 -8.87 5.24
CA TRP A 65 1.08 -10.18 5.46
C TRP A 65 2.56 -10.16 5.04
N TYR A 66 3.31 -11.18 5.48
CA TYR A 66 4.66 -11.43 4.98
C TYR A 66 4.62 -11.92 3.53
N ASN A 67 5.24 -11.21 2.60
CA ASN A 67 5.07 -11.47 1.16
C ASN A 67 5.84 -12.70 0.67
N ASN A 68 7.04 -12.95 1.21
CA ASN A 68 7.98 -13.95 0.69
C ASN A 68 8.06 -15.23 1.55
N ILE A 69 6.95 -15.65 2.17
CA ILE A 69 6.84 -16.92 2.89
C ILE A 69 5.78 -17.81 2.23
N PRO A 70 5.95 -19.15 2.25
CA PRO A 70 5.06 -20.07 1.53
C PRO A 70 3.63 -20.08 2.09
N GLU A 71 3.50 -20.02 3.42
CA GLU A 71 2.23 -19.94 4.11
C GLU A 71 1.90 -18.48 4.39
N ARG A 72 0.77 -17.98 3.88
CA ARG A 72 0.39 -16.58 4.06
C ARG A 72 0.01 -16.30 5.52
N THR A 73 0.91 -15.63 6.24
CA THR A 73 0.67 -15.16 7.61
C THR A 73 0.27 -13.68 7.61
N TYR A 74 -1.00 -13.40 7.93
CA TYR A 74 -1.50 -12.05 8.12
C TYR A 74 -1.05 -11.50 9.48
N VAL A 75 -0.48 -10.29 9.48
CA VAL A 75 -0.01 -9.59 10.69
C VAL A 75 -0.97 -8.49 11.13
N TRP A 76 -1.82 -8.02 10.22
CA TRP A 76 -2.82 -6.99 10.50
C TRP A 76 -3.99 -7.06 9.52
N VAL A 77 -5.20 -6.72 9.99
CA VAL A 77 -6.43 -6.69 9.19
C VAL A 77 -7.19 -5.40 9.52
N ALA A 78 -7.39 -4.54 8.52
CA ALA A 78 -7.95 -3.20 8.71
C ALA A 78 -9.42 -3.24 9.14
N ASN A 79 -10.22 -4.02 8.42
CA ASN A 79 -11.68 -4.10 8.59
C ASN A 79 -12.09 -5.42 9.25
N ARG A 80 -11.35 -5.84 10.28
CA ARG A 80 -11.51 -7.14 10.95
C ARG A 80 -12.94 -7.37 11.47
N ASP A 81 -13.52 -6.36 12.12
CA ASP A 81 -14.84 -6.48 12.75
C ASP A 81 -15.99 -6.21 11.77
N ASN A 82 -15.69 -5.60 10.61
CA ASN A 82 -16.66 -5.19 9.60
C ASN A 82 -16.18 -5.58 8.19
N PRO A 83 -16.17 -6.88 7.83
CA PRO A 83 -15.79 -7.33 6.50
C PRO A 83 -16.68 -6.73 5.41
N ILE A 84 -16.10 -6.51 4.23
CA ILE A 84 -16.88 -6.15 3.04
C ILE A 84 -17.59 -7.41 2.55
N THR A 85 -18.91 -7.36 2.45
CA THR A 85 -19.77 -8.48 2.01
C THR A 85 -20.20 -8.37 0.54
N THR A 86 -19.69 -7.37 -0.17
CA THR A 86 -19.93 -7.22 -1.61
C THR A 86 -18.80 -7.85 -2.42
N HIS A 87 -19.04 -8.11 -3.70
CA HIS A 87 -18.08 -8.78 -4.58
C HIS A 87 -16.90 -7.90 -5.01
N THR A 88 -16.91 -6.60 -4.67
CA THR A 88 -15.83 -5.68 -5.01
C THR A 88 -15.45 -4.80 -3.83
N ALA A 89 -14.17 -4.45 -3.73
CA ALA A 89 -13.67 -3.46 -2.78
C ALA A 89 -12.64 -2.56 -3.44
N ARG A 90 -12.46 -1.38 -2.84
CA ARG A 90 -11.51 -0.37 -3.27
C ARG A 90 -10.81 0.25 -2.08
N LEU A 91 -9.48 0.24 -2.11
CA LEU A 91 -8.64 1.03 -1.24
C LEU A 91 -8.02 2.15 -2.08
N ALA A 92 -8.26 3.41 -1.70
CA ALA A 92 -7.80 4.55 -2.47
C ALA A 92 -7.28 5.68 -1.57
N VAL A 93 -6.26 6.39 -2.03
CA VAL A 93 -5.96 7.73 -1.53
C VAL A 93 -6.87 8.73 -2.24
N THR A 94 -7.55 9.60 -1.50
CA THR A 94 -8.41 10.63 -2.06
C THR A 94 -7.61 11.91 -2.33
N ASN A 95 -8.14 12.77 -3.19
CA ASN A 95 -7.55 14.10 -3.44
C ASN A 95 -7.54 15.00 -2.20
N THR A 96 -8.38 14.69 -1.20
CA THR A 96 -8.45 15.36 0.10
C THR A 96 -7.49 14.75 1.13
N SER A 97 -6.51 13.96 0.68
CA SER A 97 -5.50 13.32 1.54
C SER A 97 -6.10 12.38 2.59
N GLY A 98 -7.14 11.64 2.18
CA GLY A 98 -7.72 10.54 2.94
C GLY A 98 -7.30 9.18 2.37
N LEU A 99 -7.15 8.17 3.21
CA LEU A 99 -7.06 6.77 2.82
C LEU A 99 -8.41 6.10 3.12
N VAL A 100 -9.12 5.70 2.07
CA VAL A 100 -10.50 5.22 2.16
C VAL A 100 -10.59 3.79 1.68
N LEU A 101 -11.15 2.93 2.52
CA LEU A 101 -11.58 1.57 2.18
C LEU A 101 -13.09 1.57 1.95
N SER A 102 -13.52 1.14 0.75
CA SER A 102 -14.92 1.17 0.32
C SER A 102 -15.36 -0.08 -0.41
N ASP A 103 -16.66 -0.36 -0.39
CA ASP A 103 -17.31 -1.45 -1.14
C ASP A 103 -17.85 -0.99 -2.52
N SER A 104 -18.50 -1.89 -3.26
CA SER A 104 -19.18 -1.58 -4.54
C SER A 104 -20.19 -0.42 -4.48
N LYS A 105 -20.78 -0.15 -3.31
CA LYS A 105 -21.83 0.85 -3.11
C LYS A 105 -21.26 2.20 -2.65
N GLY A 106 -19.95 2.29 -2.47
CA GLY A 106 -19.29 3.45 -1.89
C GLY A 106 -19.39 3.53 -0.36
N THR A 107 -19.90 2.48 0.30
CA THR A 107 -19.93 2.41 1.76
C THR A 107 -18.50 2.31 2.27
N THR A 108 -18.10 3.23 3.15
CA THR A 108 -16.75 3.25 3.71
C THR A 108 -16.64 2.36 4.94
N ALA A 109 -15.71 1.41 4.93
CA ALA A 109 -15.43 0.54 6.08
C ALA A 109 -14.32 1.09 7.00
N ASN A 110 -13.41 1.90 6.44
CA ASN A 110 -12.34 2.57 7.19
C ASN A 110 -11.91 3.83 6.46
N THR A 111 -11.59 4.87 7.23
CA THR A 111 -11.11 6.16 6.70
C THR A 111 -10.06 6.75 7.63
N VAL A 112 -8.93 7.17 7.07
CA VAL A 112 -7.91 7.97 7.77
C VAL A 112 -7.68 9.23 6.96
N THR A 113 -7.72 10.42 7.59
CA THR A 113 -7.52 11.70 6.88
C THR A 113 -6.48 12.54 7.63
N ILE A 114 -5.49 13.05 6.92
CA ILE A 114 -4.44 13.91 7.50
C ILE A 114 -4.55 15.39 7.08
N GLY A 115 -5.45 15.71 6.14
CA GLY A 115 -5.55 17.05 5.55
C GLY A 115 -4.40 17.36 4.59
N GLY A 116 -4.40 18.54 3.98
CA GLY A 116 -3.41 18.92 2.96
C GLY A 116 -3.67 18.32 1.58
N GLY A 117 -2.72 18.50 0.64
CA GLY A 117 -2.84 18.05 -0.75
C GLY A 117 -1.75 17.07 -1.17
N GLY A 118 -2.11 16.11 -2.03
CA GLY A 118 -1.15 15.24 -2.69
C GLY A 118 -0.62 14.08 -1.86
N ALA A 119 -1.35 13.64 -0.82
CA ALA A 119 -0.91 12.52 -0.01
C ALA A 119 -0.68 11.22 -0.82
N THR A 120 0.18 10.37 -0.29
CA THR A 120 0.52 9.05 -0.81
C THR A 120 0.57 8.08 0.37
N ALA A 121 -0.03 6.89 0.24
CA ALA A 121 0.14 5.83 1.22
C ALA A 121 1.33 4.96 0.83
N VAL A 122 2.16 4.55 1.80
CA VAL A 122 3.40 3.81 1.55
C VAL A 122 3.50 2.65 2.52
N LEU A 123 3.75 1.43 1.99
CA LEU A 123 4.03 0.24 2.79
C LEU A 123 5.53 0.11 3.04
N GLN A 124 5.94 0.31 4.28
CA GLN A 124 7.35 0.26 4.66
C GLN A 124 7.83 -1.17 4.92
N ASN A 125 9.15 -1.38 4.86
CA ASN A 125 9.79 -2.67 5.19
C ASN A 125 9.61 -3.10 6.65
N THR A 126 9.16 -2.19 7.52
CA THR A 126 8.79 -2.46 8.92
C THR A 126 7.38 -3.03 9.07
N GLY A 127 6.59 -3.09 7.98
CA GLY A 127 5.18 -3.48 7.99
C GLY A 127 4.23 -2.31 8.27
N ASN A 128 4.75 -1.11 8.54
CA ASN A 128 3.92 0.09 8.71
C ASN A 128 3.35 0.55 7.37
N PHE A 129 2.03 0.68 7.28
CA PHE A 129 1.34 1.28 6.15
C PHE A 129 0.96 2.72 6.49
N VAL A 130 1.73 3.68 5.98
CA VAL A 130 1.65 5.09 6.40
C VAL A 130 1.04 5.95 5.32
N LEU A 131 0.12 6.84 5.69
CA LEU A 131 -0.35 7.92 4.83
C LEU A 131 0.53 9.15 5.09
N ARG A 132 1.17 9.69 4.05
CA ARG A 132 2.06 10.86 4.18
C ARG A 132 1.78 11.91 3.12
N LEU A 133 1.96 13.17 3.50
CA LEU A 133 1.99 14.29 2.57
C LEU A 133 3.34 14.35 1.84
N PRO A 134 3.40 14.99 0.66
CA PRO A 134 4.67 15.33 0.03
C PRO A 134 5.47 16.24 0.96
N ASP A 135 6.79 16.09 0.95
CA ASP A 135 7.67 17.00 1.68
C ASP A 135 7.50 18.41 1.10
N HIS A 136 7.36 19.42 1.97
CA HIS A 136 7.33 20.80 1.54
C HIS A 136 8.72 21.18 0.99
N PRO A 137 8.81 22.06 -0.02
CA PRO A 137 10.09 22.44 -0.60
C PRO A 137 11.05 23.09 0.40
N THR A 138 10.53 23.66 1.48
CA THR A 138 11.29 24.24 2.60
C THR A 138 11.74 23.21 3.64
N ASP A 139 11.33 21.96 3.51
CA ASP A 139 11.68 20.92 4.45
C ASP A 139 13.09 20.39 4.18
N THR A 140 14.02 20.65 5.10
CA THR A 140 15.39 20.13 5.01
C THR A 140 15.50 18.85 5.83
N ILE A 141 15.80 17.73 5.15
CA ILE A 141 16.14 16.46 5.80
C ILE A 141 17.62 16.48 6.12
N LEU A 142 17.97 16.38 7.41
CA LEU A 142 19.37 16.33 7.83
C LEU A 142 19.94 14.93 7.58
N PRO A 143 21.02 14.79 6.78
CA PRO A 143 21.67 13.49 6.59
C PRO A 143 22.23 12.97 7.94
N GLY A 144 21.92 11.71 8.25
CA GLY A 144 22.38 11.04 9.48
C GLY A 144 21.37 10.99 10.63
N LEU A 145 20.20 11.64 10.51
CA LEU A 145 19.14 11.61 11.53
C LEU A 145 17.79 11.17 10.92
N PRO A 146 17.51 9.85 10.84
CA PRO A 146 16.26 9.36 10.29
C PRO A 146 15.05 9.93 11.07
N GLY A 147 14.17 10.66 10.37
CA GLY A 147 12.93 11.20 10.96
C GLY A 147 13.04 12.61 11.56
N PHE A 148 14.22 13.24 11.60
CA PHE A 148 14.34 14.65 11.98
C PHE A 148 14.21 15.56 10.76
N LYS A 149 13.27 16.51 10.86
CA LYS A 149 12.89 17.42 9.77
C LYS A 149 12.92 18.85 10.31
N LEU A 150 13.73 19.71 9.69
CA LEU A 150 13.75 21.15 10.03
C LEU A 150 12.72 21.86 9.16
N TRP A 151 11.69 22.44 9.79
CA TRP A 151 10.74 23.32 9.12
C TRP A 151 11.22 24.76 9.22
N THR A 152 11.24 25.49 8.10
CA THR A 152 11.37 26.95 8.14
C THR A 152 9.98 27.56 8.17
N ASN A 153 9.62 28.29 9.23
CA ASN A 153 8.41 29.11 9.29
C ASN A 153 8.56 30.30 8.34
N ILE A 154 8.35 30.10 7.05
CA ILE A 154 8.13 31.21 6.12
C ILE A 154 6.62 31.39 6.05
N GLN A 155 6.11 32.39 6.76
CA GLN A 155 4.80 32.94 6.49
C GLN A 155 4.91 33.65 5.14
N GLU A 156 4.29 33.09 4.10
CA GLU A 156 4.15 33.81 2.84
C GLU A 156 3.14 34.96 3.05
N PRO A 157 3.38 36.17 2.48
CA PRO A 157 2.66 37.39 2.84
C PRO A 157 1.14 37.36 2.59
#